data_AF-A0A9P0QV61-F1
#
_entry.id   AF-A0A9P0QV61-F1
#
_cell.length_a   1.000
_cell.length_b   1.000
_cell.length_c   1.000
_cell.angle_alpha   90.00
_cell.angle_beta   90.00
_cell.angle_gamma   90.00
#
_symmetry.space_group_name_H-M   'P 1'
#
loop_
_entity.id
_entity.type
_entity.pdbx_description
1 polymer ?
#
loop_
_entity_poly.entity_id
_entity_poly.type
_entity_poly.pdbx_seq_one_letter_code
_entity_poly.pdbx_strand_id
1 'polypeptide(L)'
;MTLLKTKLLKIAKSGVFQDFTPQQLSETREEILSLGTDGLTTVEVYTLLELQFYISLLTNHDVEAKACLDRLVDQFDTEKSQRIKLLQSLYLEAVAGDEKKATDILCRDPDEMNLSRRLTSFSRKRANGSESFINNLIFYLDLNPSDLKSWGELGSQYSKVGNYEKSVYCYKEILLREPFAYNIFYLVGLEYYHWFLQADLNNNNKDKKDKVLEAVELLSQARNHFLRSIEISESYKKGWEGVYAVSNVKEFNDRIGGKWGQVKEVKKFLADGDKLRELSKSKIESI
;
A
#
# COMPACT_ATOMS: atom_id res chain seq x y z
N MET A 1 -27.76 7.06 -30.19
CA MET A 1 -26.34 6.98 -30.58
C MET A 1 -25.47 7.94 -29.76
N THR A 2 -25.73 9.26 -29.75
CA THR A 2 -24.90 10.26 -29.04
C THR A 2 -24.82 10.08 -27.51
N LEU A 3 -25.92 9.70 -26.85
CA LEU A 3 -25.95 9.47 -25.40
C LEU A 3 -25.13 8.23 -25.00
N LEU A 4 -25.30 7.13 -25.74
CA LEU A 4 -24.57 5.88 -25.52
C LEU A 4 -23.07 6.06 -25.72
N LYS A 5 -22.67 6.72 -26.83
CA LYS A 5 -21.28 7.14 -27.08
C LYS A 5 -20.71 7.90 -25.89
N THR A 6 -21.43 8.91 -25.40
CA THR A 6 -20.97 9.75 -24.28
C THR A 6 -20.81 8.95 -22.98
N LYS A 7 -21.76 8.05 -22.69
CA LYS A 7 -21.69 7.13 -21.55
C LYS A 7 -20.43 6.26 -21.62
N LEU A 8 -20.21 5.57 -22.73
CA LEU A 8 -19.09 4.63 -22.89
C LEU A 8 -17.74 5.33 -22.84
N LEU A 9 -17.60 6.50 -23.47
CA LEU A 9 -16.38 7.30 -23.39
C LEU A 9 -16.11 7.81 -21.97
N LYS A 10 -17.15 8.12 -21.20
CA LYS A 10 -17.00 8.48 -19.78
C LYS A 10 -16.51 7.30 -18.96
N ILE A 11 -17.07 6.11 -19.18
CA ILE A 11 -16.64 4.85 -18.53
C ILE A 11 -15.16 4.58 -18.84
N ALA A 12 -14.77 4.66 -20.12
CA ALA A 12 -13.38 4.45 -20.55
C ALA A 12 -12.41 5.42 -19.87
N LYS A 13 -12.75 6.72 -19.84
CA LYS A 13 -11.87 7.76 -19.28
C LYS A 13 -11.76 7.71 -17.77
N SER A 14 -12.83 7.35 -17.07
CA SER A 14 -12.83 7.33 -15.60
C SER A 14 -12.29 6.03 -15.00
N GLY A 15 -12.19 4.95 -15.79
CA GLY A 15 -11.75 3.65 -15.29
C GLY A 15 -12.76 2.96 -14.37
N VAL A 16 -13.98 3.49 -14.24
CA VAL A 16 -14.99 3.02 -13.26
C VAL A 16 -15.44 1.57 -13.49
N PHE A 17 -15.21 1.05 -14.70
CA PHE A 17 -15.51 -0.33 -15.04
C PHE A 17 -14.73 -1.36 -14.19
N GLN A 18 -13.62 -0.96 -13.56
CA GLN A 18 -12.86 -1.84 -12.66
C GLN A 18 -13.66 -2.25 -11.42
N ASP A 19 -14.65 -1.45 -11.04
CA ASP A 19 -15.51 -1.68 -9.88
C ASP A 19 -16.90 -2.24 -10.27
N PHE A 20 -17.13 -2.52 -11.55
CA PHE A 20 -18.40 -3.03 -12.05
C PHE A 20 -18.66 -4.48 -11.61
N THR A 21 -19.93 -4.80 -11.40
CA THR A 21 -20.37 -6.19 -11.22
C THR A 21 -20.23 -6.97 -12.54
N PRO A 22 -20.18 -8.32 -12.51
CA PRO A 22 -20.15 -9.13 -13.73
C PRO A 22 -21.32 -8.83 -14.69
N GLN A 23 -22.50 -8.52 -14.16
CA GLN A 23 -23.65 -8.12 -14.97
C GLN A 23 -23.41 -6.77 -15.66
N GLN A 24 -22.94 -5.77 -14.93
CA GLN A 24 -22.64 -4.45 -15.50
C GLN A 24 -21.54 -4.52 -16.57
N LEU A 25 -20.54 -5.37 -16.39
CA LEU A 25 -19.50 -5.63 -17.39
C LEU A 25 -20.09 -6.24 -18.67
N SER A 26 -20.93 -7.26 -18.53
CA SER A 26 -21.60 -7.91 -19.65
C SER A 26 -22.49 -6.94 -20.43
N GLU A 27 -23.33 -6.16 -19.73
CA GLU A 27 -24.17 -5.13 -20.33
C GLU A 27 -23.35 -4.06 -21.06
N THR A 28 -22.26 -3.59 -20.45
CA THR A 28 -21.38 -2.59 -21.07
C THR A 28 -20.69 -3.14 -22.33
N ARG A 29 -20.33 -4.43 -22.34
CA ARG A 29 -19.76 -5.10 -23.52
C ARG A 29 -20.74 -5.11 -24.69
N GLU A 30 -21.98 -5.51 -24.46
CA GLU A 30 -23.04 -5.51 -25.49
C GLU A 30 -23.33 -4.09 -25.99
N GLU A 31 -23.34 -3.12 -25.09
CA GLU A 31 -23.48 -1.70 -25.44
C GLU A 31 -22.39 -1.22 -26.39
N ILE A 32 -21.12 -1.57 -26.15
CA ILE A 32 -20.00 -1.22 -27.04
C ILE A 32 -20.15 -1.88 -28.41
N LEU A 33 -20.50 -3.17 -28.45
CA LEU A 33 -20.71 -3.90 -29.70
C LEU A 33 -21.86 -3.32 -30.53
N SER A 34 -22.92 -2.84 -29.87
CA SER A 34 -24.08 -2.24 -30.53
C SER A 34 -23.88 -0.82 -31.06
N LEU A 35 -22.89 -0.07 -30.54
CA LEU A 35 -22.69 1.34 -30.91
C LEU A 35 -22.22 1.52 -32.37
N GLY A 36 -21.42 0.57 -32.88
CA GLY A 36 -20.74 0.69 -34.16
C GLY A 36 -19.64 1.77 -34.16
N THR A 37 -19.03 2.01 -35.33
CA THR A 37 -17.95 3.01 -35.49
C THR A 37 -18.39 4.30 -36.16
N ASP A 38 -19.60 4.35 -36.70
CA ASP A 38 -20.10 5.50 -37.46
C ASP A 38 -20.26 6.73 -36.55
N GLY A 39 -19.65 7.85 -36.95
CA GLY A 39 -19.68 9.09 -36.16
C GLY A 39 -18.71 9.12 -34.96
N LEU A 40 -17.81 8.14 -34.84
CA LEU A 40 -16.66 8.19 -33.93
C LEU A 40 -15.44 8.79 -34.63
N THR A 41 -14.72 9.65 -33.90
CA THR A 41 -13.37 10.05 -34.31
C THR A 41 -12.40 8.90 -34.10
N THR A 42 -11.26 8.93 -34.79
CA THR A 42 -10.19 7.92 -34.64
C THR A 42 -9.78 7.70 -33.18
N VAL A 43 -9.63 8.78 -32.41
CA VAL A 43 -9.26 8.71 -30.98
C VAL A 43 -10.35 8.00 -30.17
N GLU A 44 -11.63 8.27 -30.45
CA GLU A 44 -12.76 7.64 -29.77
C GLU A 44 -12.86 6.16 -30.11
N VAL A 45 -12.62 5.77 -31.38
CA VAL A 45 -12.59 4.37 -31.80
C VAL A 45 -11.56 3.59 -30.99
N TYR A 46 -10.32 4.06 -30.91
CA TYR A 46 -9.27 3.35 -30.17
C TYR A 46 -9.46 3.42 -28.64
N THR A 47 -10.10 4.48 -28.13
CA THR A 47 -10.48 4.56 -26.72
C THR A 47 -11.51 3.48 -26.36
N LEU A 48 -12.52 3.29 -27.20
CA LEU A 48 -13.54 2.26 -26.98
C LEU A 48 -13.03 0.85 -27.29
N LEU A 49 -12.11 0.70 -28.25
CA LEU A 49 -11.46 -0.58 -28.54
C LEU A 49 -10.64 -1.07 -27.33
N GLU A 50 -9.94 -0.16 -26.64
CA GLU A 50 -9.25 -0.50 -25.41
C GLU A 50 -10.19 -0.80 -24.25
N LEU A 51 -11.29 -0.05 -24.11
CA LEU A 51 -12.33 -0.38 -23.13
C LEU A 51 -12.89 -1.79 -23.40
N GLN A 52 -13.15 -2.13 -24.67
CA GLN A 52 -13.59 -3.45 -25.07
C GLN A 52 -12.58 -4.52 -24.68
N PHE A 53 -11.29 -4.30 -24.96
CA PHE A 53 -10.23 -5.21 -24.53
C PHE A 53 -10.31 -5.53 -23.03
N TYR A 54 -10.41 -4.50 -22.17
CA TYR A 54 -10.48 -4.69 -20.72
C TYR A 54 -11.74 -5.46 -20.30
N ILE A 55 -12.90 -5.08 -20.82
CA ILE A 55 -14.18 -5.72 -20.47
C ILE A 55 -14.21 -7.17 -20.97
N SER A 56 -13.72 -7.44 -22.18
CA SER A 56 -13.63 -8.79 -22.72
C SER A 56 -12.74 -9.68 -21.86
N LEU A 57 -11.58 -9.19 -21.38
CA LEU A 57 -10.76 -9.96 -20.42
C LEU A 57 -11.50 -10.22 -19.10
N LEU A 58 -12.13 -9.19 -18.51
CA LEU A 58 -12.86 -9.33 -17.24
C LEU A 58 -14.10 -10.23 -17.34
N THR A 59 -14.60 -10.47 -18.55
CA THR A 59 -15.73 -11.35 -18.83
C THR A 59 -15.33 -12.68 -19.47
N ASN A 60 -14.03 -13.00 -19.53
CA ASN A 60 -13.45 -14.23 -20.10
C ASN A 60 -13.73 -14.45 -21.60
N HIS A 61 -13.85 -13.37 -22.38
CA HIS A 61 -13.97 -13.40 -23.83
C HIS A 61 -12.59 -13.22 -24.49
N ASP A 62 -11.71 -14.20 -24.29
CA ASP A 62 -10.29 -14.10 -24.64
C ASP A 62 -10.03 -13.85 -26.13
N VAL A 63 -10.82 -14.49 -27.01
CA VAL A 63 -10.72 -14.32 -28.47
C VAL A 63 -11.05 -12.87 -28.87
N GLU A 64 -12.05 -12.28 -28.23
CA GLU A 64 -12.45 -10.90 -28.48
C GLU A 64 -11.41 -9.91 -27.94
N ALA A 65 -10.90 -10.16 -26.73
CA ALA A 65 -9.80 -9.38 -26.18
C ALA A 65 -8.56 -9.44 -27.10
N LYS A 66 -8.21 -10.62 -27.61
CA LYS A 66 -7.10 -10.78 -28.55
C LYS A 66 -7.31 -9.99 -29.85
N ALA A 67 -8.51 -10.06 -30.43
CA ALA A 67 -8.85 -9.30 -31.63
C ALA A 67 -8.74 -7.78 -31.40
N CYS A 68 -9.14 -7.29 -30.23
CA CYS A 68 -8.96 -5.88 -29.87
C CYS A 68 -7.48 -5.51 -29.74
N LEU A 69 -6.69 -6.37 -29.07
CA LEU A 69 -5.26 -6.16 -28.89
C LEU A 69 -4.50 -6.15 -30.22
N ASP A 70 -4.79 -7.09 -31.12
CA ASP A 70 -4.12 -7.18 -32.43
C ASP A 70 -4.38 -5.92 -33.25
N ARG A 71 -5.62 -5.42 -33.27
CA ARG A 71 -5.96 -4.15 -33.93
C ARG A 71 -5.24 -2.93 -33.33
N LEU A 72 -4.99 -2.94 -32.02
CA LEU A 72 -4.24 -1.88 -31.36
C LEU A 72 -2.74 -1.97 -31.69
N VAL A 73 -2.18 -3.18 -31.70
CA VAL A 73 -0.78 -3.45 -32.07
C VAL A 73 -0.51 -3.12 -33.54
N ASP A 74 -1.45 -3.40 -34.45
CA ASP A 74 -1.32 -3.06 -35.88
C ASP A 74 -1.24 -1.55 -36.11
N GLN A 75 -1.88 -0.76 -35.24
CA GLN A 75 -1.93 0.70 -35.36
C GLN A 75 -0.78 1.41 -34.65
N PHE A 76 -0.30 0.87 -33.53
CA PHE A 76 0.59 1.56 -32.61
C PHE A 76 1.89 0.78 -32.37
N ASP A 77 3.00 1.51 -32.30
CA ASP A 77 4.34 0.95 -32.06
C ASP A 77 4.40 0.20 -30.72
N THR A 78 4.72 -1.10 -30.76
CA THR A 78 4.77 -1.99 -29.60
C THR A 78 5.97 -1.73 -28.69
N GLU A 79 7.04 -1.17 -29.23
CA GLU A 79 8.28 -0.92 -28.49
C GLU A 79 8.26 0.43 -27.77
N LYS A 80 7.56 1.42 -28.33
CA LYS A 80 7.49 2.79 -27.77
C LYS A 80 6.25 3.04 -26.93
N SER A 81 5.15 2.34 -27.19
CA SER A 81 3.89 2.59 -26.49
C SER A 81 3.78 1.76 -25.22
N GLN A 82 4.00 2.41 -24.07
CA GLN A 82 3.72 1.82 -22.75
C GLN A 82 2.30 1.27 -22.64
N ARG A 83 1.34 1.95 -23.26
CA ARG A 83 -0.07 1.54 -23.24
C ARG A 83 -0.23 0.18 -23.92
N ILE A 84 0.40 -0.02 -25.09
CA ILE A 84 0.36 -1.31 -25.80
C ILE A 84 1.08 -2.41 -25.03
N LYS A 85 2.29 -2.14 -24.52
CA LYS A 85 3.03 -3.07 -23.66
C LYS A 85 2.20 -3.52 -22.45
N LEU A 86 1.49 -2.58 -21.82
CA LEU A 86 0.61 -2.88 -20.69
C LEU A 86 -0.52 -3.84 -21.07
N LEU A 87 -1.20 -3.60 -22.20
CA LEU A 87 -2.27 -4.48 -22.69
C LEU A 87 -1.73 -5.87 -23.07
N GLN A 88 -0.56 -5.95 -23.69
CA GLN A 88 0.10 -7.23 -23.98
C GLN A 88 0.43 -8.02 -22.70
N SER A 89 1.01 -7.35 -21.69
CA SER A 89 1.30 -7.95 -20.39
C SER A 89 0.02 -8.48 -19.71
N LEU A 90 -1.06 -7.70 -19.73
CA LEU A 90 -2.37 -8.09 -19.20
C LEU A 90 -2.93 -9.34 -19.88
N TYR A 91 -2.90 -9.37 -21.21
CA TYR A 91 -3.41 -10.51 -21.99
C TYR A 91 -2.59 -11.78 -21.72
N LEU A 92 -1.26 -11.66 -21.68
CA LEU A 92 -0.36 -12.80 -21.41
C LEU A 92 -0.58 -13.37 -20.00
N GLU A 93 -0.81 -12.51 -19.01
CA GLU A 93 -1.13 -12.98 -17.66
C GLU A 93 -2.50 -13.66 -17.60
N ALA A 94 -3.53 -13.05 -18.18
CA ALA A 94 -4.91 -13.52 -18.04
C ALA A 94 -5.19 -14.80 -18.83
N VAL A 95 -4.66 -14.90 -20.05
CA VAL A 95 -5.04 -15.96 -21.01
C VAL A 95 -3.93 -16.98 -21.20
N ALA A 96 -2.69 -16.53 -21.41
CA ALA A 96 -1.59 -17.44 -21.71
C ALA A 96 -1.01 -18.12 -20.46
N GLY A 97 -1.27 -17.58 -19.26
CA GLY A 97 -0.66 -18.02 -18.01
C GLY A 97 0.86 -17.89 -17.98
N ASP A 98 1.45 -17.16 -18.94
CA ASP A 98 2.88 -17.01 -19.12
C ASP A 98 3.37 -15.81 -18.31
N GLU A 99 3.43 -16.01 -16.98
CA GLU A 99 3.85 -14.99 -16.01
C GLU A 99 5.22 -14.39 -16.36
N LYS A 100 6.12 -15.20 -16.93
CA LYS A 100 7.46 -14.77 -17.30
C LYS A 100 7.41 -13.79 -18.46
N LYS A 101 6.76 -14.15 -19.59
CA LYS A 101 6.63 -13.20 -20.71
C LYS A 101 5.84 -11.95 -20.32
N ALA A 102 4.80 -12.10 -19.49
CA ALA A 102 4.04 -10.96 -19.00
C ALA A 102 4.91 -9.98 -18.21
N THR A 103 5.89 -10.47 -17.45
CA THR A 103 6.81 -9.64 -16.65
C THR A 103 8.03 -9.17 -17.43
N ASP A 104 8.52 -9.93 -18.40
CA ASP A 104 9.63 -9.50 -19.27
C ASP A 104 9.28 -8.23 -20.08
N ILE A 105 7.98 -8.01 -20.37
CA ILE A 105 7.47 -6.77 -20.99
C ILE A 105 7.47 -5.58 -20.00
N LEU A 106 7.35 -5.85 -18.71
CA LEU A 106 7.30 -4.83 -17.67
C LEU A 106 8.72 -4.46 -17.27
N CYS A 107 9.23 -3.39 -17.87
CA CYS A 107 10.58 -2.91 -17.62
C CYS A 107 10.68 -2.10 -16.31
N ARG A 108 11.92 -1.80 -15.91
CA ARG A 108 12.27 -0.77 -14.92
C ARG A 108 12.86 0.46 -15.62
N ASP A 109 12.18 0.94 -16.65
CA ASP A 109 12.52 2.19 -17.32
C ASP A 109 11.90 3.37 -16.55
N PRO A 110 12.68 4.38 -16.12
CA PRO A 110 12.14 5.55 -15.42
C PRO A 110 11.09 6.32 -16.22
N ASP A 111 11.13 6.25 -17.54
CA ASP A 111 10.15 6.91 -18.40
C ASP A 111 8.84 6.10 -18.51
N GLU A 112 8.83 4.83 -18.06
CA GLU A 112 7.70 3.90 -18.17
C GLU A 112 6.91 3.67 -16.86
N MET A 113 6.45 4.76 -16.23
CA MET A 113 5.71 4.74 -14.95
C MET A 113 4.51 3.77 -14.92
N ASN A 114 3.73 3.67 -16.00
CA ASN A 114 2.56 2.78 -16.05
C ASN A 114 2.95 1.30 -16.01
N LEU A 115 4.08 0.94 -16.64
CA LEU A 115 4.61 -0.43 -16.62
C LEU A 115 5.20 -0.75 -15.24
N SER A 116 5.90 0.21 -14.64
CA SER A 116 6.36 0.11 -13.25
C SER A 116 5.19 -0.12 -12.28
N ARG A 117 4.08 0.62 -12.43
CA ARG A 117 2.86 0.39 -11.64
C ARG A 117 2.30 -1.01 -11.87
N ARG A 118 2.27 -1.49 -13.12
CA ARG A 118 1.81 -2.85 -13.40
C ARG A 118 2.71 -3.90 -12.77
N LEU A 119 4.03 -3.72 -12.81
CA LEU A 119 5.00 -4.63 -12.21
C LEU A 119 4.80 -4.77 -10.71
N THR A 120 4.53 -3.68 -9.99
CA THR A 120 4.16 -3.75 -8.56
C THR A 120 2.87 -4.57 -8.35
N SER A 121 1.84 -4.35 -9.17
CA SER A 121 0.57 -5.09 -9.06
C SER A 121 0.75 -6.59 -9.34
N PHE A 122 1.58 -6.92 -10.32
CA PHE A 122 1.90 -8.31 -10.68
C PHE A 122 2.65 -9.03 -9.55
N SER A 123 3.73 -8.42 -9.08
CA SER A 123 4.60 -9.00 -8.04
C SER A 123 3.93 -9.08 -6.67
N ARG A 124 2.81 -8.37 -6.45
CA ARG A 124 1.99 -8.46 -5.23
C ARG A 124 1.58 -9.90 -4.89
N LYS A 125 1.35 -10.78 -5.89
CA LYS A 125 1.01 -12.20 -5.66
C LYS A 125 2.05 -12.93 -4.81
N ARG A 126 3.32 -12.51 -4.87
CA ARG A 126 4.46 -13.08 -4.14
C ARG A 126 5.05 -12.09 -3.13
N ALA A 127 4.24 -11.14 -2.66
CA ALA A 127 4.70 -9.98 -1.90
C ALA A 127 5.44 -10.30 -0.61
N ASN A 128 5.09 -11.38 0.09
CA ASN A 128 5.35 -11.63 1.53
C ASN A 128 6.79 -11.36 2.04
N GLY A 129 7.16 -10.09 2.21
CA GLY A 129 8.54 -9.68 2.49
C GLY A 129 9.53 -9.95 1.35
N SER A 130 9.05 -10.16 0.12
CA SER A 130 9.91 -10.47 -1.03
C SER A 130 10.76 -9.27 -1.40
N GLU A 131 12.07 -9.47 -1.47
CA GLU A 131 13.03 -8.45 -1.89
C GLU A 131 12.72 -7.89 -3.28
N SER A 132 12.32 -8.75 -4.22
CA SER A 132 11.93 -8.33 -5.57
C SER A 132 10.72 -7.38 -5.54
N PHE A 133 9.72 -7.68 -4.70
CA PHE A 133 8.54 -6.84 -4.57
C PHE A 133 8.86 -5.49 -3.92
N ILE A 134 9.66 -5.51 -2.84
CA ILE A 134 10.18 -4.30 -2.20
C ILE A 134 10.92 -3.42 -3.21
N ASN A 135 11.83 -4.00 -4.00
CA ASN A 135 12.60 -3.27 -5.01
C ASN A 135 11.71 -2.68 -6.12
N ASN A 136 10.65 -3.40 -6.52
CA ASN A 136 9.68 -2.88 -7.48
C ASN A 136 8.88 -1.69 -6.90
N LEU A 137 8.51 -1.75 -5.62
CA LEU A 137 7.81 -0.65 -4.94
C LEU A 137 8.71 0.58 -4.79
N ILE A 138 9.98 0.41 -4.40
CA ILE A 138 10.95 1.50 -4.31
C ILE A 138 11.09 2.17 -5.68
N PHE A 139 11.38 1.38 -6.71
CA PHE A 139 11.54 1.92 -8.07
C PHE A 139 10.28 2.66 -8.53
N TYR A 140 9.09 2.12 -8.28
CA TYR A 140 7.84 2.80 -8.62
C TYR A 140 7.64 4.11 -7.83
N LEU A 141 7.98 4.14 -6.54
CA LEU A 141 7.85 5.33 -5.70
C LEU A 141 8.89 6.41 -6.05
N ASP A 142 10.04 6.05 -6.60
CA ASP A 142 10.98 7.01 -7.17
C ASP A 142 10.37 7.75 -8.38
N LEU A 143 9.49 7.09 -9.14
CA LEU A 143 8.76 7.69 -10.26
C LEU A 143 7.50 8.43 -9.82
N ASN A 144 6.79 7.90 -8.82
CA ASN A 144 5.55 8.48 -8.31
C ASN A 144 5.54 8.55 -6.77
N PRO A 145 6.24 9.52 -6.17
CA PRO A 145 6.33 9.65 -4.72
C PRO A 145 5.02 10.10 -4.05
N SER A 146 4.00 10.45 -4.85
CA SER A 146 2.69 10.90 -4.35
C SER A 146 1.72 9.75 -4.05
N ASP A 147 2.04 8.52 -4.45
CA ASP A 147 1.16 7.36 -4.23
C ASP A 147 1.24 6.84 -2.78
N LEU A 148 0.37 7.39 -1.93
CA LEU A 148 0.27 7.04 -0.51
C LEU A 148 -0.05 5.56 -0.28
N LYS A 149 -0.82 4.93 -1.18
CA LYS A 149 -1.16 3.51 -1.08
C LYS A 149 0.10 2.66 -1.26
N SER A 150 0.95 3.02 -2.21
CA SER A 150 2.21 2.31 -2.46
C SER A 150 3.23 2.55 -1.33
N TRP A 151 3.27 3.73 -0.71
CA TRP A 151 4.03 3.95 0.54
C TRP A 151 3.57 3.04 1.68
N GLY A 152 2.25 2.93 1.89
CA GLY A 152 1.70 2.05 2.92
C GLY A 152 2.01 0.58 2.67
N GLU A 153 1.97 0.17 1.40
CA GLU A 153 2.33 -1.19 0.99
C GLU A 153 3.82 -1.49 1.22
N LEU A 154 4.71 -0.55 0.87
CA LEU A 154 6.15 -0.66 1.12
C LEU A 154 6.45 -0.75 2.61
N GLY A 155 5.84 0.10 3.43
CA GLY A 155 5.94 0.03 4.89
C GLY A 155 5.54 -1.34 5.44
N SER A 156 4.40 -1.86 4.98
CA SER A 156 3.94 -3.21 5.37
C SER A 156 4.93 -4.31 4.98
N GLN A 157 5.57 -4.24 3.81
CA GLN A 157 6.58 -5.24 3.43
C GLN A 157 7.86 -5.12 4.28
N TYR A 158 8.30 -3.91 4.59
CA TYR A 158 9.45 -3.71 5.50
C TYR A 158 9.17 -4.25 6.90
N SER A 159 7.97 -4.02 7.43
CA SER A 159 7.53 -4.60 8.71
C SER A 159 7.62 -6.13 8.73
N LYS A 160 7.19 -6.80 7.65
CA LYS A 160 7.23 -8.27 7.52
C LYS A 160 8.65 -8.85 7.54
N VAL A 161 9.63 -8.13 7.02
CA VAL A 161 11.05 -8.55 7.06
C VAL A 161 11.79 -8.04 8.30
N GLY A 162 11.08 -7.41 9.24
CA GLY A 162 11.65 -6.88 10.49
C GLY A 162 12.50 -5.63 10.30
N ASN A 163 12.36 -4.91 9.19
CA ASN A 163 13.02 -3.62 8.97
C ASN A 163 12.11 -2.47 9.42
N TYR A 164 11.92 -2.36 10.72
CA TYR A 164 10.98 -1.42 11.33
C TYR A 164 11.37 0.05 11.10
N GLU A 165 12.67 0.36 10.99
CA GLU A 165 13.15 1.72 10.68
C GLU A 165 12.64 2.20 9.32
N LYS A 166 12.81 1.39 8.27
CA LYS A 166 12.31 1.73 6.92
C LYS A 166 10.78 1.71 6.86
N SER A 167 10.15 0.84 7.63
CA SER A 167 8.69 0.81 7.76
C SER A 167 8.14 2.12 8.35
N VAL A 168 8.73 2.62 9.43
CA VAL A 168 8.43 3.94 10.03
C VAL A 168 8.62 5.05 9.02
N TYR A 169 9.72 5.04 8.25
CA TYR A 169 9.95 6.03 7.20
C TYR A 169 8.79 6.07 6.20
N CYS A 170 8.38 4.91 5.67
CA CYS A 170 7.30 4.83 4.70
C CYS A 170 5.97 5.34 5.23
N TYR A 171 5.61 5.01 6.48
CA TYR A 171 4.37 5.52 7.08
C TYR A 171 4.44 7.02 7.41
N LYS A 172 5.62 7.55 7.74
CA LYS A 172 5.80 8.99 7.92
C LYS A 172 5.65 9.77 6.62
N GLU A 173 6.07 9.23 5.49
CA GLU A 173 5.80 9.83 4.17
C GLU A 173 4.30 10.01 3.91
N ILE A 174 3.47 9.07 4.38
CA ILE A 174 2.00 9.23 4.33
C ILE A 174 1.54 10.38 5.23
N LEU A 175 2.05 10.46 6.46
CA LEU A 175 1.67 11.51 7.42
C LEU A 175 2.07 12.92 6.96
N LEU A 176 3.09 13.06 6.10
CA LEU A 176 3.44 14.36 5.48
C LEU A 176 2.31 14.88 4.57
N ARG A 177 1.48 13.99 4.01
CA ARG A 177 0.36 14.35 3.14
C ARG A 177 -0.99 14.28 3.86
N GLU A 178 -1.14 13.34 4.79
CA GLU A 178 -2.33 13.13 5.60
C GLU A 178 -2.03 13.32 7.09
N PRO A 179 -1.89 14.57 7.57
CA PRO A 179 -1.48 14.86 8.95
C PRO A 179 -2.51 14.48 10.02
N PHE A 180 -3.71 14.06 9.61
CA PHE A 180 -4.80 13.62 10.48
C PHE A 180 -5.14 12.12 10.32
N ALA A 181 -4.31 11.35 9.62
CA ALA A 181 -4.51 9.91 9.46
C ALA A 181 -4.18 9.15 10.77
N TYR A 182 -5.13 9.13 11.71
CA TYR A 182 -4.97 8.50 13.03
C TYR A 182 -4.56 7.02 12.95
N ASN A 183 -5.05 6.30 11.95
CA ASN A 183 -4.71 4.90 11.68
C ASN A 183 -3.22 4.75 11.30
N ILE A 184 -2.64 5.72 10.60
CA ILE A 184 -1.22 5.70 10.23
C ILE A 184 -0.34 6.06 11.42
N PHE A 185 -0.75 7.01 12.28
CA PHE A 185 -0.08 7.24 13.56
C PHE A 185 -0.02 5.97 14.41
N TYR A 186 -1.11 5.20 14.46
CA TYR A 186 -1.11 3.90 15.14
C TYR A 186 -0.10 2.93 14.51
N LEU A 187 -0.03 2.83 13.17
CA LEU A 187 0.96 1.98 12.51
C LEU A 187 2.39 2.40 12.86
N VAL A 188 2.72 3.70 12.80
CA VAL A 188 4.06 4.18 13.20
C VAL A 188 4.37 3.80 14.65
N GLY A 189 3.41 3.96 15.56
CA GLY A 189 3.58 3.55 16.95
C GLY A 189 3.86 2.05 17.10
N LEU A 190 3.14 1.24 16.33
CA LEU A 190 3.30 -0.22 16.31
C LEU A 190 4.67 -0.64 15.79
N GLU A 191 5.18 0.01 14.74
CA GLU A 191 6.51 -0.26 14.20
C GLU A 191 7.62 0.10 15.20
N TYR A 192 7.52 1.23 15.91
CA TYR A 192 8.46 1.55 16.99
C TYR A 192 8.40 0.53 18.15
N TYR A 193 7.21 0.05 18.49
CA TYR A 193 7.04 -0.97 19.51
C TYR A 193 7.66 -2.31 19.10
N HIS A 194 7.45 -2.76 17.87
CA HIS A 194 8.10 -3.97 17.34
C HIS A 194 9.61 -3.82 17.24
N TRP A 195 10.09 -2.64 16.86
CA TRP A 195 11.53 -2.33 16.85
C TRP A 195 12.13 -2.47 18.25
N PHE A 196 11.46 -1.94 19.27
CA PHE A 196 11.85 -2.14 20.66
C PHE A 196 11.92 -3.62 21.02
N LEU A 197 10.88 -4.41 20.73
CA LEU A 197 10.85 -5.84 21.06
C LEU A 197 12.00 -6.59 20.38
N GLN A 198 12.24 -6.33 19.10
CA GLN A 198 13.34 -6.95 18.35
C GLN A 198 14.71 -6.56 18.94
N ALA A 199 14.89 -5.30 19.33
CA ALA A 199 16.14 -4.82 19.93
C ALA A 199 16.37 -5.37 21.34
N ASP A 200 15.31 -5.48 22.17
CA ASP A 200 15.43 -5.99 23.54
C ASP A 200 15.68 -7.51 23.59
N LEU A 201 15.05 -8.27 22.69
CA LEU A 201 15.21 -9.72 22.61
C LEU A 201 16.60 -10.14 22.11
N ASN A 202 17.16 -9.42 21.13
CA ASN A 202 18.39 -9.83 20.45
C ASN A 202 19.68 -9.29 21.08
N ASN A 203 19.60 -8.52 22.16
CA ASN A 203 20.74 -7.80 22.71
C ASN A 203 21.24 -8.36 24.06
N ASN A 204 22.36 -9.09 24.01
CA ASN A 204 23.05 -9.63 25.19
C ASN A 204 23.61 -8.55 26.14
N ASN A 205 23.69 -7.28 25.69
CA ASN A 205 24.18 -6.14 26.45
C ASN A 205 23.07 -5.12 26.79
N LYS A 206 21.81 -5.56 26.83
CA LYS A 206 20.63 -4.68 27.00
C LYS A 206 20.58 -3.88 28.31
N ASP A 207 21.41 -4.22 29.29
CA ASP A 207 21.49 -3.51 30.58
C ASP A 207 22.49 -2.35 30.60
N LYS A 208 23.25 -2.14 29.50
CA LYS A 208 24.11 -0.96 29.38
C LYS A 208 23.28 0.31 29.26
N LYS A 209 23.79 1.42 29.80
CA LYS A 209 23.06 2.70 29.90
C LYS A 209 22.56 3.19 28.53
N ASP A 210 23.43 3.17 27.53
CA ASP A 210 23.14 3.55 26.14
C ASP A 210 21.99 2.71 25.57
N LYS A 211 22.02 1.39 25.78
CA LYS A 211 20.97 0.48 25.29
C LYS A 211 19.63 0.63 26.01
N VAL A 212 19.66 0.91 27.31
CA VAL A 212 18.45 1.28 28.05
C VAL A 212 17.85 2.58 27.53
N LEU A 213 18.68 3.59 27.24
CA LEU A 213 18.21 4.86 26.71
C LEU A 213 17.64 4.73 25.29
N GLU A 214 18.28 3.94 24.42
CA GLU A 214 17.74 3.61 23.09
C GLU A 214 16.37 2.93 23.19
N ALA A 215 16.21 1.95 24.10
CA ALA A 215 14.94 1.24 24.30
C ALA A 215 13.83 2.16 24.86
N VAL A 216 14.17 3.02 25.82
CA VAL A 216 13.23 4.03 26.35
C VAL A 216 12.82 5.03 25.27
N GLU A 217 13.74 5.42 24.38
CA GLU A 217 13.41 6.30 23.25
C GLU A 217 12.44 5.61 22.29
N LEU A 218 12.70 4.36 21.87
CA LEU A 218 11.79 3.61 21.00
C LEU A 218 10.38 3.48 21.60
N LEU A 219 10.28 3.11 22.89
CA LEU A 219 8.98 3.03 23.58
C LEU A 219 8.32 4.40 23.73
N SER A 220 9.09 5.46 23.98
CA SER A 220 8.56 6.82 24.05
C SER A 220 8.00 7.27 22.70
N GLN A 221 8.69 6.94 21.59
CA GLN A 221 8.18 7.18 20.24
C GLN A 221 6.91 6.39 19.98
N ALA A 222 6.88 5.10 20.31
CA ALA A 222 5.68 4.26 20.17
C ALA A 222 4.48 4.89 20.92
N ARG A 223 4.66 5.20 22.21
CA ARG A 223 3.66 5.85 23.06
C ARG A 223 3.16 7.15 22.43
N ASN A 224 4.04 8.05 22.02
CA ASN A 224 3.66 9.36 21.52
C ASN A 224 2.81 9.25 20.24
N HIS A 225 3.12 8.30 19.36
CA HIS A 225 2.33 8.08 18.14
C HIS A 225 0.98 7.41 18.45
N PHE A 226 0.91 6.48 19.41
CA PHE A 226 -0.37 5.96 19.89
C PHE A 226 -1.25 7.04 20.53
N LEU A 227 -0.66 7.90 21.37
CA LEU A 227 -1.36 9.05 21.96
C LEU A 227 -1.87 10.01 20.87
N ARG A 228 -1.07 10.28 19.83
CA ARG A 228 -1.51 11.13 18.71
C ARG A 228 -2.65 10.50 17.92
N SER A 229 -2.65 9.17 17.75
CA SER A 229 -3.74 8.44 17.11
C SER A 229 -5.07 8.64 17.85
N ILE A 230 -5.08 8.47 19.18
CA ILE A 230 -6.30 8.64 19.99
C ILE A 230 -6.68 10.10 20.23
N GLU A 231 -5.73 11.04 20.17
CA GLU A 231 -6.01 12.48 20.22
C GLU A 231 -6.83 12.91 19.00
N ILE A 232 -6.52 12.35 17.83
CA ILE A 232 -7.27 12.61 16.59
C ILE A 232 -8.59 11.83 16.58
N SER A 233 -8.61 10.60 17.10
CA SER A 233 -9.79 9.73 17.13
C SER A 233 -9.93 9.00 18.46
N GLU A 234 -10.67 9.60 19.39
CA GLU A 234 -10.81 9.06 20.76
C GLU A 234 -11.45 7.67 20.81
N SER A 235 -12.39 7.39 19.90
CA SER A 235 -13.08 6.09 19.81
C SER A 235 -12.21 5.00 19.18
N TYR A 236 -10.97 5.29 18.79
CA TYR A 236 -10.10 4.31 18.14
C TYR A 236 -9.47 3.34 19.14
N LYS A 237 -10.18 2.24 19.40
CA LYS A 237 -9.79 1.20 20.37
C LYS A 237 -8.34 0.71 20.24
N LYS A 238 -7.87 0.44 19.02
CA LYS A 238 -6.49 -0.01 18.77
C LYS A 238 -5.43 0.99 19.25
N GLY A 239 -5.72 2.29 19.14
CA GLY A 239 -4.83 3.33 19.67
C GLY A 239 -4.67 3.21 21.19
N TRP A 240 -5.77 3.00 21.90
CA TRP A 240 -5.75 2.77 23.36
C TRP A 240 -5.05 1.45 23.73
N GLU A 241 -5.27 0.37 22.98
CA GLU A 241 -4.55 -0.90 23.16
C GLU A 241 -3.03 -0.73 23.00
N GLY A 242 -2.59 0.10 22.04
CA GLY A 242 -1.18 0.46 21.87
C GLY A 242 -0.60 1.24 23.05
N VAL A 243 -1.34 2.24 23.57
CA VAL A 243 -0.94 2.96 24.79
C VAL A 243 -0.82 2.01 25.98
N TYR A 244 -1.81 1.11 26.15
CA TYR A 244 -1.79 0.11 27.20
C TYR A 244 -0.58 -0.81 27.08
N ALA A 245 -0.31 -1.35 25.89
CA ALA A 245 0.83 -2.23 25.63
C ALA A 245 2.16 -1.59 26.03
N VAL A 246 2.41 -0.33 25.60
CA VAL A 246 3.65 0.40 25.94
C VAL A 246 3.74 0.71 27.44
N SER A 247 2.61 1.02 28.08
CA SER A 247 2.58 1.28 29.53
C SER A 247 2.72 0.02 30.40
N ASN A 248 2.55 -1.16 29.79
CA ASN A 248 2.48 -2.45 30.49
C ASN A 248 3.64 -3.40 30.14
N VAL A 249 4.80 -2.87 29.72
CA VAL A 249 6.04 -3.64 29.52
C VAL A 249 6.74 -3.98 30.84
N LYS A 250 6.05 -4.74 31.71
CA LYS A 250 6.43 -4.96 33.11
C LYS A 250 7.87 -5.42 33.30
N GLU A 251 8.29 -6.46 32.58
CA GLU A 251 9.65 -7.01 32.70
C GLU A 251 10.73 -5.97 32.39
N PHE A 252 10.51 -5.15 31.37
CA PHE A 252 11.42 -4.06 31.01
C PHE A 252 11.42 -2.96 32.07
N ASN A 253 10.25 -2.55 32.55
CA ASN A 253 10.11 -1.52 33.58
C ASN A 253 10.78 -1.92 34.90
N ASP A 254 10.57 -3.15 35.36
CA ASP A 254 11.19 -3.68 36.58
C ASP A 254 12.72 -3.72 36.44
N ARG A 255 13.22 -4.10 35.26
CA ARG A 255 14.66 -4.16 34.95
C ARG A 255 15.33 -2.79 35.01
N ILE A 256 14.71 -1.76 34.43
CA ILE A 256 15.32 -0.41 34.36
C ILE A 256 15.06 0.41 35.63
N GLY A 257 14.00 0.11 36.39
CA GLY A 257 13.59 0.86 37.57
C GLY A 257 14.60 0.85 38.72
N GLY A 258 15.45 -0.17 38.80
CA GLY A 258 16.54 -0.25 39.78
C GLY A 258 17.70 0.69 39.44
N LYS A 259 18.71 0.15 38.75
CA LYS A 259 19.98 0.85 38.47
C LYS A 259 19.81 2.16 37.70
N TRP A 260 18.82 2.23 36.81
CA TRP A 260 18.63 3.36 35.89
C TRP A 260 17.44 4.26 36.26
N GLY A 261 16.69 3.93 37.32
CA GLY A 261 15.46 4.63 37.69
C GLY A 261 15.61 6.12 38.03
N GLN A 262 16.82 6.57 38.40
CA GLN A 262 17.10 7.99 38.66
C GLN A 262 17.56 8.76 37.42
N VAL A 263 17.83 8.07 36.30
CA VAL A 263 18.12 8.72 35.02
C VAL A 263 16.88 9.46 34.55
N LYS A 264 17.02 10.73 34.17
CA LYS A 264 15.89 11.65 33.90
C LYS A 264 14.88 11.06 32.90
N GLU A 265 15.37 10.49 31.82
CA GLU A 265 14.59 9.90 30.73
C GLU A 265 13.79 8.68 31.23
N VAL A 266 14.47 7.77 31.95
CA VAL A 266 13.87 6.56 32.54
C VAL A 266 12.82 6.93 33.58
N LYS A 267 13.16 7.85 34.50
CA LYS A 267 12.25 8.32 35.56
C LYS A 267 10.98 8.90 34.98
N LYS A 268 11.09 9.72 33.93
CA LYS A 268 9.95 10.32 33.23
C LYS A 268 9.11 9.25 32.56
N PHE A 269 9.73 8.34 31.81
CA PHE A 269 9.04 7.26 31.11
C PHE A 269 8.20 6.39 32.07
N LEU A 270 8.79 5.95 33.20
CA LEU A 270 8.10 5.14 34.21
C LEU A 270 6.92 5.89 34.83
N ALA A 271 7.12 7.17 35.21
CA ALA A 271 6.07 7.97 35.83
C ALA A 271 4.88 8.25 34.89
N ASP A 272 5.14 8.44 33.59
CA ASP A 272 4.09 8.57 32.58
C ASP A 272 3.34 7.25 32.37
N GLY A 273 4.08 6.12 32.37
CA GLY A 273 3.54 4.78 32.15
C GLY A 273 2.48 4.38 33.16
N ASP A 274 2.70 4.59 34.46
CA ASP A 274 1.73 4.21 35.50
C ASP A 274 0.38 4.93 35.34
N LYS A 275 0.40 6.22 34.97
CA LYS A 275 -0.83 7.00 34.75
C LYS A 275 -1.59 6.53 33.51
N LEU A 276 -0.85 6.26 32.43
CA LEU A 276 -1.43 5.86 31.15
C LEU A 276 -2.00 4.44 31.20
N ARG A 277 -1.41 3.54 31.98
CA ARG A 277 -1.88 2.15 32.12
C ARG A 277 -3.32 2.09 32.62
N GLU A 278 -3.62 2.74 33.73
CA GLU A 278 -4.98 2.73 34.30
C GLU A 278 -5.99 3.43 33.38
N LEU A 279 -5.62 4.57 32.79
CA LEU A 279 -6.49 5.32 31.89
C LEU A 279 -6.84 4.50 30.63
N SER A 280 -5.82 3.97 29.97
CA SER A 280 -5.98 3.17 28.74
C SER A 280 -6.80 1.91 28.99
N LYS A 281 -6.59 1.21 30.11
CA LYS A 281 -7.39 0.05 30.50
C LYS A 281 -8.88 0.39 30.62
N SER A 282 -9.20 1.44 31.37
CA SER A 282 -10.58 1.91 31.53
C SER A 282 -11.22 2.30 30.18
N LYS A 283 -10.46 2.97 29.29
CA LYS A 283 -10.95 3.37 27.97
C LYS A 283 -11.24 2.17 27.06
N ILE A 284 -10.37 1.16 27.04
CA ILE A 284 -10.54 -0.08 26.26
C ILE A 284 -11.82 -0.83 26.68
N GLU A 285 -12.14 -0.83 27.98
CA GLU A 285 -13.34 -1.47 28.53
C GLU A 285 -14.62 -0.67 28.20
N SER A 286 -14.52 0.65 28.02
CA SER A 286 -15.65 1.53 27.74
C SER A 286 -16.03 1.68 26.26
N ILE A 287 -15.12 1.35 25.33
CA ILE A 287 -15.28 1.42 23.87
C ILE A 287 -15.65 0.05 23.32
#